data_AF-A0A938UC16-F1
#
_entry.id   AF-A0A938UC16-F1
#
_cell.length_a   1.000
_cell.length_b   1.000
_cell.length_c   1.000
_cell.angle_alpha   90.00
_cell.angle_beta   90.00
_cell.angle_gamma   90.00
#
_symmetry.space_group_name_H-M   'P 1'
#
loop_
_entity.id
_entity.type
_entity.pdbx_description
1 polymer ?
#
loop_
_entity_poly.entity_id
_entity_poly.type
_entity_poly.pdbx_seq_one_letter_code
_entity_poly.pdbx_strand_id
1 'polypeptide(L)'
;MNKHYMWIIGSLVLLLVAINAQAFYFSIQLHNGNEMKTAQYWEDGDKISFYTRSGTVSVPRAMIKNITKVDGSLESETVYSTPELLGIMDEEPEEELFSPQDETGVSAERTEEFIADLRDRLNIINSNIENLGRNRELFIRQREGYEQDRQRAQDRIAEAKKESLLSAADRAERIQLENAKTSDTEAKMARVDEQLRNNARLIDAQNKMKARVEKELADLTR
;
A
#
# COMPACT_ATOMS: atom_id res chain seq x y z
N MET A 1 -47.40 34.50 -16.26
CA MET A 1 -46.80 33.33 -15.58
C MET A 1 -45.36 33.19 -16.05
N ASN A 2 -44.42 33.35 -15.12
CA ASN A 2 -43.01 33.64 -15.43
C ASN A 2 -42.24 32.34 -15.75
N LYS A 3 -41.79 32.22 -17.00
CA LYS A 3 -41.03 31.08 -17.53
C LYS A 3 -39.74 30.74 -16.73
N HIS A 4 -39.25 31.68 -15.93
CA HIS A 4 -38.09 31.50 -15.06
C HIS A 4 -38.33 30.55 -13.88
N TYR A 5 -39.56 30.46 -13.35
CA TYR A 5 -39.86 29.53 -12.24
C TYR A 5 -39.83 28.06 -12.69
N MET A 6 -40.09 27.78 -13.97
CA MET A 6 -40.11 26.41 -14.50
C MET A 6 -38.70 25.80 -14.61
N TRP A 7 -37.67 26.62 -14.84
CA TRP A 7 -36.27 26.16 -14.91
C TRP A 7 -35.67 25.84 -13.53
N ILE A 8 -36.05 26.60 -12.49
CA ILE A 8 -35.53 26.40 -11.13
C ILE A 8 -36.09 25.11 -10.52
N ILE A 9 -37.37 24.82 -10.74
CA ILE A 9 -38.01 23.60 -10.23
C ILE A 9 -37.45 22.35 -10.94
N GLY A 10 -37.18 22.43 -12.24
CA GLY A 10 -36.55 21.33 -13.00
C GLY A 10 -35.14 20.98 -12.52
N SER A 11 -34.33 22.00 -12.18
CA SER A 11 -32.98 21.78 -11.63
C SER A 11 -32.98 21.20 -10.22
N LEU A 12 -34.00 21.49 -9.41
CA LEU A 12 -34.09 21.00 -8.03
C LEU A 12 -34.47 19.51 -7.98
N VAL A 13 -35.28 19.03 -8.92
CA VAL A 13 -35.66 17.60 -9.00
C VAL A 13 -34.48 16.71 -9.42
N LEU A 14 -33.54 17.22 -10.22
CA LEU A 14 -32.36 16.47 -10.64
C LEU A 14 -31.33 16.27 -9.52
N LEU A 15 -31.31 17.14 -8.50
CA LEU A 15 -30.44 17.02 -7.33
C LEU A 15 -30.94 15.99 -6.30
N LEU A 16 -32.23 15.66 -6.30
CA LEU A 16 -32.81 14.70 -5.34
C LEU A 16 -32.54 13.22 -5.69
N VAL A 17 -32.12 12.91 -6.92
CA VAL A 17 -31.81 11.53 -7.35
C VAL A 17 -30.42 11.07 -6.89
N ALA A 18 -29.53 12.00 -6.52
CA ALA A 18 -28.14 11.67 -6.14
C ALA A 18 -27.97 11.19 -4.68
N ILE A 19 -29.02 11.16 -3.86
CA ILE A 19 -28.91 10.95 -2.40
C ILE A 19 -28.99 9.47 -2.00
N ASN A 20 -29.24 8.55 -2.94
CA ASN A 20 -29.34 7.11 -2.66
C ASN A 20 -28.19 6.30 -3.28
N ALA A 21 -26.96 6.82 -3.25
CA ALA A 21 -25.78 5.98 -3.44
C ALA A 21 -25.62 5.12 -2.18
N GLN A 22 -26.32 3.98 -2.12
CA GLN A 22 -26.04 2.97 -1.12
C GLN A 22 -24.58 2.55 -1.28
N ALA A 23 -23.77 2.77 -0.25
CA ALA A 23 -22.41 2.27 -0.22
C ALA A 23 -22.49 0.73 -0.20
N PHE A 24 -21.91 0.12 -1.23
CA PHE A 24 -21.69 -1.31 -1.28
C PHE A 24 -20.19 -1.54 -1.45
N TYR A 25 -19.71 -2.67 -0.94
CA TYR A 25 -18.35 -3.13 -1.18
C TYR A 25 -18.36 -4.57 -1.68
N PHE A 26 -17.23 -5.00 -2.22
CA PHE A 26 -16.99 -6.36 -2.66
C PHE A 26 -16.07 -7.03 -1.66
N SER A 27 -16.49 -8.19 -1.14
CA SER A 27 -15.68 -9.11 -0.37
C SER A 27 -15.14 -10.19 -1.32
N ILE A 28 -13.81 -10.22 -1.47
CA ILE A 28 -13.08 -11.18 -2.30
C ILE A 28 -12.47 -12.21 -1.35
N GLN A 29 -13.02 -13.42 -1.35
CA GLN A 29 -12.48 -14.55 -0.59
C GLN A 29 -11.47 -15.32 -1.43
N LEU A 30 -10.32 -15.62 -0.85
CA LEU A 30 -9.26 -16.40 -1.46
C LEU A 30 -9.32 -17.88 -1.02
N HIS A 31 -8.72 -18.77 -1.78
CA HIS A 31 -8.69 -20.21 -1.46
C HIS A 31 -7.96 -20.54 -0.15
N ASN A 32 -7.02 -19.69 0.27
CA ASN A 32 -6.30 -19.83 1.54
C ASN A 32 -7.10 -19.38 2.77
N GLY A 33 -8.36 -18.94 2.59
CA GLY A 33 -9.21 -18.45 3.67
C GLY A 33 -9.12 -16.93 3.93
N ASN A 34 -8.20 -16.22 3.28
CA ASN A 34 -8.09 -14.76 3.43
C ASN A 34 -9.25 -14.05 2.71
N GLU A 35 -9.68 -12.93 3.28
CA GLU A 35 -10.71 -12.06 2.72
C GLU A 35 -10.16 -10.66 2.46
N MET A 36 -10.49 -10.10 1.30
CA MET A 36 -10.15 -8.71 0.96
C MET A 36 -11.42 -7.93 0.65
N LYS A 37 -11.52 -6.71 1.18
CA LYS A 37 -12.65 -5.81 0.92
C LYS A 37 -12.22 -4.69 -0.03
N THR A 38 -12.98 -4.46 -1.09
CA THR A 38 -12.72 -3.38 -2.05
C THR A 38 -14.01 -2.68 -2.47
N ALA A 39 -13.95 -1.38 -2.75
CA ALA A 39 -15.07 -0.64 -3.31
C ALA A 39 -15.33 -1.02 -4.78
N GLN A 40 -14.28 -1.37 -5.52
CA GLN A 40 -14.37 -1.70 -6.94
C GLN A 40 -13.27 -2.69 -7.33
N TYR A 41 -13.60 -3.59 -8.25
CA TYR A 41 -12.64 -4.43 -8.95
C TYR A 41 -12.93 -4.42 -10.46
N TRP A 42 -11.97 -4.87 -11.25
CA TRP A 42 -12.14 -5.16 -12.67
C TRP A 42 -11.38 -6.43 -13.02
N GLU A 43 -11.84 -7.10 -14.07
CA GLU A 43 -11.14 -8.26 -14.63
C GLU A 43 -10.10 -7.77 -15.66
N ASP A 44 -8.88 -8.27 -15.53
CA ASP A 44 -7.76 -8.01 -16.45
C ASP A 44 -7.18 -9.37 -16.88
N GLY A 45 -7.76 -9.95 -17.92
CA GLY A 45 -7.40 -11.29 -18.41
C GLY A 45 -7.67 -12.37 -17.36
N ASP A 46 -6.60 -13.01 -16.88
CA ASP A 46 -6.63 -14.08 -15.88
C ASP A 46 -6.53 -13.55 -14.43
N LYS A 47 -6.61 -12.23 -14.25
CA LYS A 47 -6.45 -11.55 -12.94
C LYS A 47 -7.67 -10.70 -12.61
N ILE A 48 -7.92 -10.56 -11.31
CA ILE A 48 -8.83 -9.57 -10.75
C ILE A 48 -7.98 -8.47 -10.14
N SER A 49 -8.21 -7.24 -10.60
CA SER A 49 -7.49 -6.06 -10.13
C SER A 49 -8.42 -5.14 -9.35
N PHE A 50 -7.90 -4.49 -8.32
CA PHE A 50 -8.65 -3.55 -7.50
C PHE A 50 -7.74 -2.46 -6.93
N TYR A 51 -8.34 -1.34 -6.52
CA TYR A 51 -7.61 -0.24 -5.91
C TYR A 51 -7.46 -0.44 -4.40
N THR A 52 -6.26 -0.17 -3.92
CA THR A 52 -5.90 -0.08 -2.51
C THR A 52 -5.32 1.30 -2.22
N ARG A 53 -5.12 1.64 -0.95
CA ARG A 53 -4.48 2.91 -0.56
C ARG A 53 -3.04 3.04 -1.11
N SER A 54 -2.39 1.91 -1.40
CA SER A 54 -1.03 1.84 -1.91
C SER A 54 -0.94 1.73 -3.44
N GLY A 55 -2.08 1.79 -4.15
CA GLY A 55 -2.15 1.64 -5.60
C GLY A 55 -3.00 0.44 -6.04
N THR A 56 -2.74 -0.06 -7.24
CA THR A 56 -3.47 -1.20 -7.82
C THR A 56 -2.85 -2.51 -7.41
N VAL A 57 -3.66 -3.45 -6.94
CA VAL A 57 -3.26 -4.83 -6.66
C VAL A 57 -4.01 -5.75 -7.60
N SER A 58 -3.31 -6.75 -8.15
CA SER A 58 -3.86 -7.74 -9.07
C SER A 58 -3.66 -9.15 -8.49
N VAL A 59 -4.74 -9.91 -8.38
CA VAL A 59 -4.74 -11.27 -7.87
C VAL A 59 -5.16 -12.24 -8.98
N PRO A 60 -4.43 -13.35 -9.22
CA PRO A 60 -4.83 -14.36 -10.19
C PRO A 60 -6.22 -14.91 -9.86
N ARG A 61 -7.08 -15.04 -10.88
CA ARG A 61 -8.45 -15.56 -10.71
C ARG A 61 -8.47 -16.96 -10.11
N ALA A 62 -7.45 -17.77 -10.39
CA ALA A 62 -7.28 -19.10 -9.80
C ALA A 62 -7.11 -19.11 -8.27
N MET A 63 -6.71 -17.98 -7.65
CA MET A 63 -6.60 -17.85 -6.20
C MET A 63 -7.90 -17.40 -5.54
N ILE A 64 -8.88 -16.96 -6.32
CA ILE A 64 -10.13 -16.37 -5.83
C ILE A 64 -11.18 -17.46 -5.72
N LYS A 65 -11.66 -17.67 -4.49
CA LYS A 65 -12.73 -18.61 -4.18
C LYS A 65 -14.10 -18.03 -4.50
N ASN A 66 -14.37 -16.79 -4.09
CA ASN A 66 -15.66 -16.13 -4.33
C ASN A 66 -15.53 -14.60 -4.26
N ILE A 67 -16.42 -13.89 -4.96
CA ILE A 67 -16.58 -12.43 -4.87
C ILE A 67 -18.03 -12.13 -4.55
N THR A 68 -18.31 -11.61 -3.35
CA THR A 68 -19.65 -11.26 -2.89
C THR A 68 -19.81 -9.75 -2.75
N LYS A 69 -20.93 -9.23 -3.25
CA LYS A 69 -21.34 -7.84 -2.99
C LYS A 69 -21.99 -7.80 -1.61
N VAL A 70 -21.50 -6.93 -0.74
CA VAL A 70 -22.01 -6.75 0.61
C VAL A 70 -22.55 -5.33 0.75
N ASP A 71 -23.79 -5.22 1.20
CA ASP A 71 -24.42 -3.92 1.49
C ASP A 71 -23.85 -3.40 2.81
N GLY A 72 -23.27 -2.21 2.77
CA GLY A 72 -22.62 -1.61 3.94
C GLY A 72 -21.60 -0.55 3.55
N SER A 73 -21.39 0.42 4.42
CA SER A 73 -20.23 1.31 4.30
C SER A 73 -18.98 0.49 4.64
N LEU A 74 -17.93 0.61 3.81
CA LEU A 74 -16.58 0.40 4.31
C LEU A 74 -16.41 1.43 5.41
N GLU A 75 -16.63 1.05 6.67
CA GLU A 75 -15.93 1.74 7.74
C GLU A 75 -14.46 1.68 7.35
N SER A 76 -13.78 2.81 7.35
CA SER A 76 -12.37 2.88 7.01
C SER A 76 -11.50 2.20 8.08
N GLU A 77 -11.97 1.06 8.62
CA GLU A 77 -11.15 -0.02 9.08
C GLU A 77 -10.18 -0.32 7.96
N THR A 78 -9.02 0.29 8.12
CA THR A 78 -7.76 -0.12 7.55
C THR A 78 -7.82 -1.61 7.27
N VAL A 79 -8.02 -1.96 6.00
CA VAL A 79 -7.48 -3.19 5.44
C VAL A 79 -5.95 -3.01 5.49
N TYR A 80 -5.41 -2.99 6.71
CA TYR A 80 -4.30 -3.87 6.97
C TYR A 80 -4.85 -5.21 6.48
N SER A 81 -4.37 -5.66 5.32
CA SER A 81 -3.94 -7.05 5.29
C SER A 81 -3.12 -7.16 6.55
N THR A 82 -3.72 -7.61 7.65
CA THR A 82 -3.03 -7.81 8.90
C THR A 82 -1.86 -8.67 8.44
N PRO A 83 -0.62 -8.17 8.50
CA PRO A 83 0.40 -9.11 8.85
C PRO A 83 0.09 -9.34 10.33
N GLU A 84 -0.87 -10.22 10.62
CA GLU A 84 -0.94 -10.87 11.93
C GLU A 84 0.28 -11.79 12.14
N LEU A 85 1.27 -11.67 11.25
CA LEU A 85 2.66 -12.06 11.42
C LEU A 85 3.61 -10.89 11.80
N LEU A 86 3.11 -9.70 12.19
CA LEU A 86 3.93 -8.54 12.62
C LEU A 86 3.60 -8.06 14.04
N GLY A 87 2.74 -8.78 14.77
CA GLY A 87 2.52 -8.59 16.22
C GLY A 87 3.40 -9.46 17.12
N ILE A 88 4.27 -10.31 16.55
CA ILE A 88 5.22 -11.17 17.28
C ILE A 88 6.64 -10.83 16.81
N MET A 89 7.11 -9.62 17.11
CA MET A 89 8.51 -9.25 16.91
C MET A 89 8.96 -8.46 18.14
N ASP A 90 9.07 -9.18 19.26
CA ASP A 90 10.00 -8.92 20.38
C ASP A 90 9.91 -9.99 21.49
N GLU A 91 9.11 -11.05 21.33
CA GLU A 91 9.30 -12.28 22.11
C GLU A 91 10.29 -13.18 21.36
N GLU A 92 11.52 -13.26 21.89
CA GLU A 92 12.39 -14.41 21.67
C GLU A 92 11.56 -15.67 21.91
N PRO A 93 11.40 -16.57 20.92
CA PRO A 93 10.79 -17.85 21.20
C PRO A 93 11.72 -18.58 22.17
N GLU A 94 11.25 -18.75 23.42
CA GLU A 94 11.86 -19.68 24.35
C GLU A 94 12.01 -21.02 23.62
N GLU A 95 13.25 -21.52 23.57
CA GLU A 95 13.59 -22.81 22.97
C GLU A 95 12.87 -23.93 23.75
N GLU A 96 11.61 -24.19 23.42
CA GLU A 96 10.99 -25.47 23.76
C GLU A 96 11.71 -26.54 22.94
N LEU A 97 12.68 -27.17 23.62
CA LEU A 97 13.36 -28.40 23.25
C LEU A 97 12.32 -29.47 22.85
N PHE A 98 11.95 -29.46 21.56
CA PHE A 98 11.29 -30.57 20.93
C PHE A 98 12.24 -31.76 20.95
N SER A 99 11.98 -32.66 21.90
CA SER A 99 12.66 -33.95 21.97
C SER A 99 12.31 -34.73 20.69
N PRO A 100 13.30 -35.22 19.93
CA PRO A 100 13.04 -35.97 18.71
C PRO A 100 12.39 -37.30 19.08
N GLN A 101 11.08 -37.41 18.84
CA GLN A 101 10.44 -38.72 18.75
C GLN A 101 10.68 -39.24 17.33
N ASP A 102 11.34 -40.40 17.28
CA ASP A 102 11.59 -41.23 16.10
C ASP A 102 10.31 -41.42 15.26
N GLU A 103 10.25 -40.77 14.09
CA GLU A 103 9.40 -41.19 12.98
C GLU A 103 10.26 -41.57 11.78
N THR A 104 10.78 -42.79 11.82
CA THR A 104 11.31 -43.49 10.65
C THR A 104 10.17 -43.76 9.67
N GLY A 105 9.98 -42.88 8.68
CA GLY A 105 9.08 -43.15 7.56
C GLY A 105 8.52 -41.94 6.81
N VAL A 106 9.31 -40.89 6.56
CA VAL A 106 8.91 -39.87 5.57
C VAL A 106 8.95 -40.55 4.19
N SER A 107 7.79 -40.85 3.60
CA SER A 107 7.76 -41.38 2.24
C SER A 107 8.32 -40.33 1.28
N ALA A 108 9.09 -40.76 0.27
CA ALA A 108 9.71 -39.86 -0.71
C ALA A 108 8.68 -38.89 -1.37
N GLU A 109 7.43 -39.33 -1.53
CA GLU A 109 6.32 -38.49 -2.01
C GLU A 109 6.03 -37.28 -1.11
N ARG A 110 6.09 -37.42 0.22
CA ARG A 110 5.87 -36.29 1.14
C ARG A 110 7.01 -35.27 1.08
N THR A 111 8.22 -35.73 0.79
CA THR A 111 9.39 -34.84 0.62
C THR A 111 9.28 -34.02 -0.66
N GLU A 112 8.80 -34.62 -1.77
CA GLU A 112 8.60 -33.90 -3.03
C GLU A 112 7.50 -32.82 -2.93
N GLU A 113 6.37 -33.13 -2.29
CA GLU A 113 5.29 -32.17 -2.05
C GLU A 113 5.76 -30.99 -1.19
N PHE A 114 6.53 -31.28 -0.12
CA PHE A 114 7.08 -30.24 0.74
C PHE A 114 8.09 -29.35 0.02
N ILE A 115 8.98 -29.92 -0.80
CA ILE A 115 9.92 -29.15 -1.63
C ILE A 115 9.17 -28.22 -2.61
N ALA A 116 8.06 -28.68 -3.19
CA ALA A 116 7.22 -27.86 -4.06
C ALA A 116 6.62 -26.66 -3.30
N ASP A 117 6.07 -26.87 -2.10
CA ASP A 117 5.54 -25.79 -1.24
C ASP A 117 6.63 -24.76 -0.89
N LEU A 118 7.84 -25.19 -0.53
CA LEU A 118 8.95 -24.27 -0.24
C LEU A 118 9.33 -23.41 -1.46
N ARG A 119 9.30 -23.99 -2.67
CA ARG A 119 9.56 -23.25 -3.92
C ARG A 119 8.48 -22.22 -4.19
N ASP A 120 7.21 -22.56 -3.96
CA ASP A 120 6.09 -21.63 -4.11
C ASP A 120 6.19 -20.48 -3.10
N ARG A 121 6.53 -20.77 -1.85
CA ARG A 121 6.83 -19.74 -0.84
C ARG A 121 7.97 -18.82 -1.27
N LEU A 122 9.06 -19.36 -1.82
CA LEU A 122 10.16 -18.54 -2.36
C LEU A 122 9.70 -17.64 -3.50
N ASN A 123 8.87 -18.15 -4.41
CA ASN A 123 8.31 -17.36 -5.50
C ASN A 123 7.47 -16.18 -4.98
N ILE A 124 6.65 -16.41 -3.95
CA ILE A 124 5.86 -15.38 -3.29
C ILE A 124 6.76 -14.33 -2.62
N ILE A 125 7.77 -14.78 -1.86
CA ILE A 125 8.72 -13.88 -1.18
C ILE A 125 9.48 -13.02 -2.19
N ASN A 126 9.97 -13.60 -3.29
CA ASN A 126 10.66 -12.87 -4.35
C ASN A 126 9.76 -11.83 -5.01
N SER A 127 8.51 -12.19 -5.32
CA SER A 127 7.51 -11.24 -5.86
C SER A 127 7.24 -10.08 -4.89
N ASN A 128 7.14 -10.37 -3.59
CA ASN A 128 6.95 -9.34 -2.56
C ASN A 128 8.15 -8.40 -2.47
N ILE A 129 9.39 -8.93 -2.49
CA ILE A 129 10.61 -8.12 -2.49
C ILE A 129 10.65 -7.21 -3.72
N GLU A 130 10.32 -7.72 -4.90
CA GLU A 130 10.29 -6.94 -6.13
C GLU A 130 9.25 -5.80 -6.05
N ASN A 131 8.04 -6.09 -5.58
CA ASN A 131 6.98 -5.09 -5.41
C ASN A 131 7.38 -4.01 -4.38
N LEU A 132 7.97 -4.39 -3.25
CA LEU A 132 8.51 -3.45 -2.27
C LEU A 132 9.65 -2.61 -2.87
N GLY A 133 10.49 -3.20 -3.73
CA GLY A 133 11.53 -2.50 -4.48
C GLY A 133 10.95 -1.41 -5.38
N ARG A 134 9.96 -1.75 -6.21
CA ARG A 134 9.27 -0.78 -7.09
C ARG A 134 8.58 0.33 -6.31
N ASN A 135 7.94 0.00 -5.19
CA ASN A 135 7.31 0.99 -4.31
C ASN A 135 8.35 1.93 -3.71
N ARG A 136 9.50 1.40 -3.26
CA ARG A 136 10.61 2.22 -2.78
C ARG A 136 11.13 3.18 -3.86
N GLU A 137 11.28 2.74 -5.10
CA GLU A 137 11.68 3.61 -6.23
C GLU A 137 10.66 4.72 -6.52
N LEU A 138 9.36 4.44 -6.38
CA LEU A 138 8.32 5.46 -6.49
C LEU A 138 8.49 6.53 -5.41
N PHE A 139 8.71 6.14 -4.15
CA PHE A 139 8.90 7.07 -3.05
C PHE A 139 10.19 7.88 -3.18
N ILE A 140 11.28 7.30 -3.71
CA ILE A 140 12.51 8.06 -4.02
C ILE A 140 12.20 9.17 -5.02
N ARG A 141 11.53 8.86 -6.14
CA ARG A 141 11.15 9.87 -7.14
C ARG A 141 10.22 10.95 -6.59
N GLN A 142 9.27 10.57 -5.74
CA GLN A 142 8.40 11.55 -5.07
C GLN A 142 9.19 12.49 -4.16
N ARG A 143 10.13 11.94 -3.39
CA ARG A 143 11.02 12.73 -2.54
C ARG A 143 11.88 13.71 -3.35
N GLU A 144 12.49 13.25 -4.45
CA GLU A 144 13.26 14.10 -5.36
C GLU A 144 12.40 15.27 -5.90
N GLY A 145 11.14 15.00 -6.25
CA GLY A 145 10.19 16.04 -6.64
C GLY A 145 9.97 17.10 -5.57
N TYR A 146 9.77 16.67 -4.32
CA TYR A 146 9.63 17.61 -3.20
C TYR A 146 10.92 18.37 -2.88
N GLU A 147 12.09 17.75 -3.03
CA GLU A 147 13.37 18.44 -2.88
C GLU A 147 13.55 19.55 -3.92
N GLN A 148 13.15 19.30 -5.18
CA GLN A 148 13.15 20.31 -6.24
C GLN A 148 12.18 21.46 -5.94
N ASP A 149 10.97 21.16 -5.47
CA ASP A 149 9.97 22.18 -5.12
C ASP A 149 10.43 23.04 -3.96
N ARG A 150 11.07 22.43 -2.94
CA ARG A 150 11.71 23.15 -1.85
C ARG A 150 12.80 24.08 -2.34
N GLN A 151 13.68 23.61 -3.23
CA GLN A 151 14.75 24.44 -3.79
C GLN A 151 14.18 25.64 -4.55
N ARG A 152 13.17 25.43 -5.42
CA ARG A 152 12.51 26.52 -6.15
C ARG A 152 11.86 27.54 -5.20
N ALA A 153 11.27 27.10 -4.10
CA ALA A 153 10.71 28.01 -3.09
C ALA A 153 11.82 28.84 -2.42
N GLN A 154 12.95 28.23 -2.06
CA GLN A 154 14.11 28.92 -1.51
C GLN A 154 14.70 29.93 -2.49
N ASP A 155 14.79 29.60 -3.78
CA ASP A 155 15.26 30.52 -4.82
C ASP A 155 14.31 31.72 -4.95
N ARG A 156 12.98 31.50 -4.90
CA ARG A 156 12.00 32.59 -4.90
C ARG A 156 12.09 33.49 -3.67
N ILE A 157 12.37 32.91 -2.49
CA ILE A 157 12.64 33.68 -1.26
C ILE A 157 13.90 34.53 -1.42
N ALA A 158 14.97 33.94 -1.95
CA ALA A 158 16.22 34.65 -2.19
C ALA A 158 16.04 35.81 -3.19
N GLU A 159 15.24 35.60 -4.24
CA GLU A 159 14.92 36.63 -5.23
C GLU A 159 14.07 37.75 -4.63
N ALA A 160 13.02 37.42 -3.88
CA ALA A 160 12.18 38.41 -3.19
C ALA A 160 12.98 39.27 -2.19
N LYS A 161 14.06 38.74 -1.61
CA LYS A 161 14.98 39.50 -0.74
C LYS A 161 15.86 40.48 -1.52
N LYS A 162 16.21 40.16 -2.77
CA LYS A 162 17.03 41.02 -3.64
C LYS A 162 16.22 42.12 -4.32
N GLU A 163 14.92 41.88 -4.53
CA GLU A 163 14.04 42.81 -5.22
C GLU A 163 13.90 44.12 -4.42
N SER A 164 14.45 45.22 -4.96
CA SER A 164 14.43 46.54 -4.31
C SER A 164 13.16 47.35 -4.63
N LEU A 165 12.36 46.91 -5.59
CA LEU A 165 11.22 47.65 -6.12
C LEU A 165 9.92 47.46 -5.32
N LEU A 166 9.84 46.37 -4.54
CA LEU A 166 8.68 46.07 -3.71
C LEU A 166 8.76 46.80 -2.37
N SER A 167 7.59 47.17 -1.82
CA SER A 167 7.53 47.70 -0.46
C SER A 167 8.03 46.64 0.54
N ALA A 168 8.47 47.08 1.72
CA ALA A 168 8.91 46.14 2.76
C ALA A 168 7.80 45.18 3.20
N ALA A 169 6.54 45.65 3.22
CA ALA A 169 5.38 44.85 3.56
C ALA A 169 5.11 43.76 2.52
N ASP A 170 5.09 44.12 1.23
CA ASP A 170 4.83 43.15 0.14
C ASP A 170 5.92 42.08 0.08
N ARG A 171 7.19 42.46 0.32
CA ARG A 171 8.30 41.50 0.41
C ARG A 171 8.13 40.53 1.58
N ALA A 172 7.74 41.05 2.75
CA ALA A 172 7.53 40.22 3.93
C ALA A 172 6.39 39.22 3.71
N GLU A 173 5.27 39.65 3.12
CA GLU A 173 4.14 38.78 2.78
C GLU A 173 4.54 37.69 1.78
N ARG A 174 5.26 38.05 0.72
CA ARG A 174 5.77 37.08 -0.27
C ARG A 174 6.72 36.06 0.35
N ILE A 175 7.64 36.51 1.21
CA ILE A 175 8.56 35.62 1.93
C ILE A 175 7.79 34.69 2.87
N GLN A 176 6.79 35.21 3.59
CA GLN A 176 5.96 34.41 4.49
C GLN A 176 5.19 33.32 3.74
N LEU A 177 4.61 33.65 2.58
CA LEU A 177 3.92 32.70 1.74
C LEU A 177 4.84 31.57 1.25
N GLU A 178 6.04 31.91 0.77
CA GLU A 178 6.99 30.90 0.30
C GLU A 178 7.60 30.07 1.44
N ASN A 179 7.77 30.65 2.64
CA ASN A 179 8.13 29.90 3.84
C ASN A 179 7.04 28.89 4.22
N ALA A 180 5.76 29.26 4.13
CA ALA A 180 4.66 28.35 4.39
C ALA A 180 4.65 27.18 3.40
N LYS A 181 4.87 27.43 2.10
CA LYS A 181 5.01 26.38 1.08
C LYS A 181 6.21 25.46 1.34
N THR A 182 7.33 26.05 1.76
CA THR A 182 8.53 25.30 2.14
C THR A 182 8.24 24.35 3.30
N SER A 183 7.56 24.84 4.34
CA SER A 183 7.17 24.03 5.50
C SER A 183 6.21 22.88 5.14
N ASP A 184 5.22 23.12 4.28
CA ASP A 184 4.32 22.05 3.80
C ASP A 184 5.08 20.98 2.99
N THR A 185 6.02 21.42 2.15
CA THR A 185 6.87 20.52 1.36
C THR A 185 7.77 19.67 2.27
N GLU A 186 8.34 20.25 3.31
CA GLU A 186 9.14 19.53 4.32
C GLU A 186 8.31 18.50 5.08
N ALA A 187 7.06 18.83 5.45
CA ALA A 187 6.15 17.88 6.06
C ALA A 187 5.83 16.70 5.12
N LYS A 188 5.67 16.95 3.82
CA LYS A 188 5.47 15.88 2.81
C LYS A 188 6.72 15.01 2.66
N MET A 189 7.92 15.61 2.61
CA MET A 189 9.18 14.85 2.57
C MET A 189 9.33 13.95 3.79
N ALA A 190 9.02 14.45 5.00
CA ALA A 190 9.10 13.66 6.23
C ALA A 190 8.20 12.41 6.18
N ARG A 191 6.99 12.53 5.62
CA ARG A 191 6.08 11.39 5.41
C ARG A 191 6.64 10.37 4.42
N VAL A 192 7.22 10.84 3.32
CA VAL A 192 7.85 9.95 2.32
C VAL A 192 9.08 9.25 2.91
N ASP A 193 9.88 9.94 3.71
CA ASP A 193 11.03 9.35 4.40
C ASP A 193 10.60 8.24 5.38
N GLU A 194 9.49 8.43 6.08
CA GLU A 194 8.89 7.38 6.92
C GLU A 194 8.46 6.17 6.08
N GLN A 195 7.80 6.39 4.94
CA GLN A 195 7.41 5.33 4.01
C GLN A 195 8.62 4.56 3.47
N LEU A 196 9.71 5.27 3.15
CA LEU A 196 10.98 4.67 2.70
C LEU A 196 11.61 3.79 3.80
N ARG A 197 11.62 4.27 5.05
CA ARG A 197 12.13 3.48 6.20
C ARG A 197 11.28 2.23 6.42
N ASN A 198 9.95 2.35 6.35
CA ASN A 198 9.04 1.22 6.51
C ASN A 198 9.25 0.19 5.40
N ASN A 199 9.37 0.62 4.13
CA ASN A 199 9.68 -0.29 3.02
C ASN A 199 11.03 -0.98 3.21
N ALA A 200 12.06 -0.26 3.66
CA ALA A 200 13.37 -0.85 3.91
C ALA A 200 13.32 -1.96 4.99
N ARG A 201 12.57 -1.74 6.07
CA ARG A 201 12.35 -2.77 7.12
C ARG A 201 11.62 -4.00 6.57
N LEU A 202 10.59 -3.79 5.76
CA LEU A 202 9.84 -4.89 5.14
C LEU A 202 10.71 -5.70 4.17
N ILE A 203 11.55 -5.04 3.38
CA ILE A 203 12.50 -5.72 2.48
C ILE A 203 13.50 -6.57 3.30
N ASP A 204 14.05 -6.02 4.39
CA ASP A 204 14.95 -6.76 5.28
C ASP A 204 14.27 -8.00 5.89
N ALA A 205 13.03 -7.85 6.36
CA ALA A 205 12.24 -8.97 6.88
C ALA A 205 11.99 -10.05 5.83
N GLN A 206 11.62 -9.67 4.59
CA GLN A 206 11.42 -10.61 3.49
C GLN A 206 12.72 -11.32 3.11
N ASN A 207 13.86 -10.63 3.08
CA ASN A 207 15.16 -11.24 2.84
C ASN A 207 15.55 -12.25 3.92
N LYS A 208 15.24 -11.96 5.19
CA LYS A 208 15.46 -12.92 6.29
C LYS A 208 14.60 -14.17 6.15
N MET A 209 13.32 -14.01 5.81
CA MET A 209 12.42 -15.15 5.54
C MET A 209 12.92 -15.97 4.35
N LYS A 210 13.33 -15.31 3.26
CA LYS A 210 13.93 -15.95 2.09
C LYS A 210 15.11 -16.82 2.48
N ALA A 211 16.06 -16.28 3.25
CA ALA A 211 17.26 -17.01 3.67
C ALA A 211 16.94 -18.26 4.51
N ARG A 212 15.89 -18.21 5.35
CA ARG A 212 15.44 -19.39 6.11
C ARG A 212 14.87 -20.47 5.19
N VAL A 213 13.99 -20.10 4.27
CA VAL A 213 13.37 -21.04 3.32
C VAL A 213 14.43 -21.63 2.37
N GLU A 214 15.39 -20.83 1.90
CA GLU A 214 16.50 -21.31 1.08
C GLU A 214 17.38 -22.32 1.84
N LYS A 215 17.61 -22.10 3.15
CA LYS A 215 18.33 -23.04 4.00
C LYS A 215 17.57 -24.35 4.17
N GLU A 216 16.29 -24.30 4.50
CA GLU A 216 15.43 -25.49 4.63
C GLU A 216 15.39 -26.30 3.33
N LEU A 217 15.26 -25.61 2.19
CA LEU A 217 15.30 -26.25 0.87
C LEU A 217 16.65 -26.92 0.58
N ALA A 218 17.76 -26.28 0.97
CA ALA A 218 19.10 -26.83 0.81
C ALA A 218 19.33 -28.06 1.70
N ASP A 219 18.79 -28.07 2.92
CA ASP A 219 18.93 -29.20 3.85
C ASP A 219 18.12 -30.43 3.39
N LEU A 220 16.98 -30.25 2.70
CA LEU A 220 16.17 -31.33 2.13
C LEU A 220 16.71 -31.92 0.81
N THR A 221 17.58 -31.19 0.12
CA THR A 221 18.10 -31.58 -1.20
C THR A 221 19.51 -32.18 -1.16
N ARG A 222 20.11 -32.26 0.04
CA ARG A 222 21.39 -32.93 0.29
C ARG A 222 21.19 -34.42 0.54
#